data_AF-A0A969T4T1-F1
#
_entry.id   AF-A0A969T4T1-F1
#
_cell.length_a   1.000
_cell.length_b   1.000
_cell.length_c   1.000
_cell.angle_alpha   90.00
_cell.angle_beta   90.00
_cell.angle_gamma   90.00
#
_symmetry.space_group_name_H-M   'P 1'
#
loop_
_entity.id
_entity.type
_entity.pdbx_description
1 polymer ?
#
loop_
_entity_poly.entity_id
_entity_poly.type
_entity_poly.pdbx_seq_one_letter_code
_entity_poly.pdbx_strand_id
1 'polypeptide(L)'
;MSTPWPLCWPTLSDLIWIGRASSPAMRRAAWWISLGWQALQGSLPPALGDLSQLQGLFLDHNQLSGGIPSELGNLSNLENLILQHNQLSGGIPAELGALTNLQGLFLSHNQLSGGIPASLSGIPGLQNLYLEHNQLSGGIPVEWLALRDLVDLRLNDNQLSGEVPPPLAQGLVTLMIGNNEGLCVSTDLADQPWYSDDMACGE
;
A
#
# COMPACT_ATOMS: atom_id res chain seq x y z
N MET A 1 22.31 -3.23 29.07
CA MET A 1 22.64 -4.59 28.58
C MET A 1 21.39 -5.15 27.94
N SER A 2 21.21 -4.87 26.66
CA SER A 2 20.11 -5.33 25.83
C SER A 2 20.44 -6.72 25.31
N THR A 3 19.63 -7.71 25.66
CA THR A 3 19.54 -8.94 24.86
C THR A 3 18.21 -8.94 24.11
N PRO A 4 18.22 -9.39 22.84
CA PRO A 4 17.16 -9.16 21.89
C PRO A 4 16.26 -10.41 21.80
N TRP A 5 14.97 -10.23 21.95
CA TRP A 5 14.00 -11.23 21.51
C TRP A 5 13.39 -10.71 20.20
N PRO A 6 13.13 -11.55 19.19
CA PRO A 6 12.07 -11.22 18.25
C PRO A 6 10.84 -11.03 19.12
N LEU A 7 10.23 -9.84 19.11
CA LEU A 7 8.86 -9.75 19.61
C LEU A 7 8.05 -10.69 18.71
N CYS A 8 7.66 -11.85 19.24
CA CYS A 8 6.69 -12.73 18.62
C CYS A 8 5.46 -11.89 18.24
N TRP A 9 4.77 -12.27 17.18
CA TRP A 9 3.48 -11.68 16.84
C TRP A 9 2.57 -11.62 18.07
N PRO A 10 2.01 -10.44 18.42
CA PRO A 10 1.04 -10.34 19.50
C PRO A 10 -0.13 -11.27 19.23
N THR A 11 -0.70 -11.86 20.29
CA THR A 11 -1.89 -12.69 20.12
C THR A 11 -3.07 -11.84 19.59
N LEU A 12 -4.09 -12.47 19.02
CA LEU A 12 -5.30 -11.74 18.60
C LEU A 12 -5.92 -10.95 19.77
N SER A 13 -5.87 -11.51 20.98
CA SER A 13 -6.29 -10.83 22.21
C SER A 13 -5.45 -9.58 22.50
N ASP A 14 -4.13 -9.65 22.30
CA ASP A 14 -3.24 -8.50 22.47
C ASP A 14 -3.54 -7.42 21.43
N LEU A 15 -3.77 -7.80 20.17
CA LEU A 15 -4.12 -6.88 19.09
C LEU A 15 -5.46 -6.18 19.34
N ILE A 16 -6.46 -6.91 19.83
CA ILE A 16 -7.75 -6.33 20.25
C ILE A 16 -7.54 -5.36 21.41
N TRP A 17 -6.72 -5.72 22.39
CA TRP A 17 -6.42 -4.84 23.52
C TRP A 17 -5.68 -3.57 23.06
N ILE A 18 -4.66 -3.71 22.23
CA ILE A 18 -3.92 -2.59 21.63
C ILE A 18 -4.89 -1.69 20.87
N GLY A 19 -5.71 -2.23 19.97
CA GLY A 19 -6.69 -1.47 19.21
C GLY A 19 -7.67 -0.69 20.08
N ARG A 20 -8.09 -1.27 21.22
CA ARG A 20 -8.97 -0.60 22.19
C ARG A 20 -8.25 0.42 23.07
N ALA A 21 -7.04 0.11 23.51
CA ALA A 21 -6.23 0.98 24.39
C ALA A 21 -5.76 2.24 23.65
N SER A 22 -5.56 2.14 22.34
CA SER A 22 -5.28 3.26 21.45
C SER A 22 -6.46 4.23 21.31
N SER A 23 -7.64 3.94 21.86
CA SER A 23 -8.82 4.80 21.85
C SER A 23 -9.06 5.42 23.25
N PRO A 24 -8.67 6.69 23.50
CA PRO A 24 -8.74 7.30 24.84
C PRO A 24 -10.16 7.52 25.38
N ALA A 25 -11.19 7.31 24.56
CA ALA A 25 -12.59 7.47 24.95
C ALA A 25 -13.36 6.18 24.63
N MET A 26 -13.67 5.40 25.67
CA MET A 26 -14.37 4.11 25.62
C MET A 26 -15.85 4.22 25.17
N ARG A 27 -16.20 5.20 24.35
CA ARG A 27 -17.53 5.44 23.78
C ARG A 27 -17.40 6.04 22.38
N ARG A 28 -17.27 5.18 21.37
CA ARG A 28 -17.25 5.50 19.91
C ARG A 28 -16.05 6.35 19.46
N ALA A 29 -14.89 5.73 19.29
CA ALA A 29 -13.74 6.40 18.69
C ALA A 29 -12.85 5.35 18.02
N ALA A 30 -12.24 5.72 16.90
CA ALA A 30 -11.69 4.82 15.90
C ALA A 30 -10.82 3.67 16.41
N TRP A 31 -10.86 2.53 15.72
CA TRP A 31 -10.04 1.35 16.03
C TRP A 31 -8.79 1.34 15.16
N TRP A 32 -7.62 1.51 15.77
CA TRP A 32 -6.34 1.52 15.08
C TRP A 32 -5.32 0.68 15.84
N ILE A 33 -4.58 -0.14 15.10
CA ILE A 33 -3.43 -0.90 15.63
C ILE A 33 -2.18 -0.18 15.14
N SER A 34 -1.40 0.34 16.07
CA SER A 34 -0.13 0.99 15.78
C SER A 34 1.01 0.26 16.46
N LEU A 35 1.75 -0.51 15.67
CA LEU A 35 2.92 -1.28 16.09
C LEU A 35 4.12 -1.04 15.15
N GLY A 36 4.21 0.13 14.55
CA GLY A 36 5.39 0.54 13.80
C GLY A 36 6.63 0.65 14.69
N TRP A 37 7.81 0.41 14.13
CA TRP A 37 9.10 0.53 14.83
C TRP A 37 9.28 -0.40 16.03
N GLN A 38 8.60 -1.55 16.04
CA GLN A 38 8.64 -2.51 17.16
C GLN A 38 9.61 -3.68 16.92
N ALA A 39 10.36 -3.69 15.82
CA ALA A 39 11.21 -4.80 15.42
C ALA A 39 10.46 -6.15 15.37
N LEU A 40 9.17 -6.12 15.02
CA LEU A 40 8.34 -7.32 14.85
C LEU A 40 8.88 -8.17 13.70
N GLN A 41 8.83 -9.49 13.86
CA GLN A 41 9.32 -10.47 12.88
C GLN A 41 8.25 -11.48 12.51
N GLY A 42 8.46 -12.18 11.39
CA GLY A 42 7.58 -13.23 10.89
C GLY A 42 6.44 -12.69 10.01
N SER A 43 5.50 -13.55 9.64
CA SER A 43 4.43 -13.23 8.70
C SER A 43 3.20 -12.61 9.33
N LEU A 44 2.58 -11.67 8.61
CA LEU A 44 1.25 -11.16 8.92
C LEU A 44 0.27 -12.31 9.13
N PRO A 45 -0.37 -12.45 10.31
CA PRO A 45 -1.30 -13.53 10.56
C PRO A 45 -2.62 -13.25 9.82
N PRO A 46 -3.20 -14.23 9.09
CA PRO A 46 -4.50 -14.10 8.44
C PRO A 46 -5.63 -13.63 9.36
N ALA A 47 -5.57 -13.99 10.65
CA ALA A 47 -6.53 -13.58 11.67
C ALA A 47 -6.64 -12.06 11.88
N LEU A 48 -5.69 -11.25 11.36
CA LEU A 48 -5.86 -9.79 11.30
C LEU A 48 -7.12 -9.40 10.52
N GLY A 49 -7.52 -10.20 9.52
CA GLY A 49 -8.74 -9.98 8.74
C GLY A 49 -10.04 -10.11 9.54
N ASP A 50 -10.01 -10.68 10.74
CA ASP A 50 -11.18 -10.83 11.60
C ASP A 50 -11.52 -9.53 12.35
N LEU A 51 -10.62 -8.54 12.33
CA LEU A 51 -10.76 -7.27 13.04
C LEU A 51 -11.62 -6.27 12.25
N SER A 52 -12.84 -6.64 11.89
CA SER A 52 -13.72 -5.87 10.98
C SER A 52 -14.00 -4.41 11.39
N GLN A 53 -13.74 -4.04 12.64
CA GLN A 53 -13.90 -2.66 13.13
C GLN A 53 -12.66 -1.77 12.87
N LEU A 54 -11.55 -2.34 12.42
CA LEU A 54 -10.28 -1.65 12.27
C LEU A 54 -10.36 -0.60 11.15
N GLN A 55 -9.96 0.63 11.47
CA GLN A 55 -9.87 1.78 10.57
C GLN A 55 -8.41 2.11 10.20
N GLY A 56 -7.45 1.73 11.03
CA GLY A 56 -6.03 1.92 10.72
C GLY A 56 -5.16 0.74 11.15
N LEU A 57 -4.31 0.27 10.25
CA LEU A 57 -3.29 -0.73 10.54
C LEU A 57 -1.91 -0.18 10.19
N PHE A 58 -1.13 0.15 11.22
CA PHE A 58 0.19 0.76 11.10
C PHE A 58 1.25 -0.22 11.63
N LEU A 59 1.96 -0.87 10.71
CA LEU A 59 2.99 -1.87 11.00
C LEU A 59 4.31 -1.54 10.30
N ASP A 60 4.52 -0.26 9.97
CA ASP A 60 5.70 0.23 9.25
C ASP A 60 7.00 0.07 10.05
N HIS A 61 8.13 0.00 9.34
CA HIS A 61 9.46 -0.07 9.96
C HIS A 61 9.62 -1.24 10.94
N ASN A 62 9.26 -2.44 10.47
CA ASN A 62 9.45 -3.70 11.19
C ASN A 62 10.31 -4.66 10.33
N GLN A 63 10.35 -5.94 10.71
CA GLN A 63 11.05 -7.01 9.99
C GLN A 63 10.03 -8.08 9.57
N LEU A 64 8.80 -7.66 9.22
CA LEU A 64 7.75 -8.58 8.80
C LEU A 64 8.10 -9.19 7.45
N SER A 65 7.82 -10.47 7.27
CA SER A 65 8.20 -11.23 6.08
C SER A 65 7.04 -12.08 5.53
N GLY A 66 7.22 -12.68 4.36
CA GLY A 66 6.16 -13.44 3.68
C GLY A 66 5.10 -12.54 3.03
N GLY A 67 4.00 -13.16 2.60
CA GLY A 67 2.94 -12.49 1.85
C GLY A 67 2.04 -11.59 2.69
N ILE A 68 1.44 -10.59 2.03
CA ILE A 68 0.27 -9.89 2.56
C ILE A 68 -0.91 -10.87 2.51
N PRO A 69 -1.59 -11.18 3.62
CA PRO A 69 -2.73 -12.10 3.61
C PRO A 69 -3.92 -11.50 2.85
N SER A 70 -4.57 -12.31 2.01
CA SER A 70 -5.81 -11.93 1.31
C SER A 70 -6.94 -11.54 2.27
N GLU A 71 -6.93 -12.10 3.48
CA GLU A 71 -7.90 -11.87 4.54
C GLU A 71 -7.92 -10.41 5.02
N LEU A 72 -6.85 -9.64 4.78
CA LEU A 72 -6.89 -8.19 5.03
C LEU A 72 -7.96 -7.49 4.18
N GLY A 73 -8.38 -8.07 3.05
CA GLY A 73 -9.52 -7.60 2.25
C GLY A 73 -10.87 -7.63 2.97
N ASN A 74 -10.97 -8.32 4.11
CA ASN A 74 -12.19 -8.36 4.93
C ASN A 74 -12.37 -7.11 5.82
N LEU A 75 -11.36 -6.25 5.91
CA LEU A 75 -11.36 -5.08 6.79
C LEU A 75 -12.12 -3.91 6.19
N SER A 76 -13.43 -4.07 5.97
CA SER A 76 -14.25 -3.11 5.22
C SER A 76 -14.27 -1.68 5.77
N ASN A 77 -13.91 -1.47 7.04
CA ASN A 77 -13.81 -0.13 7.66
C ASN A 77 -12.40 0.48 7.59
N LEU A 78 -11.43 -0.21 6.99
CA LEU A 78 -10.05 0.25 6.96
C LEU A 78 -9.90 1.48 6.06
N GLU A 79 -9.32 2.54 6.63
CA GLU A 79 -9.03 3.80 5.96
C GLU A 79 -7.54 3.90 5.60
N ASN A 80 -6.66 3.33 6.43
CA ASN A 80 -5.21 3.37 6.20
C ASN A 80 -4.56 2.01 6.46
N LEU A 81 -3.82 1.51 5.46
CA LEU A 81 -2.98 0.32 5.56
C LEU A 81 -1.52 0.71 5.32
N ILE A 82 -0.72 0.72 6.39
CA ILE A 82 0.69 1.13 6.33
C ILE A 82 1.59 -0.05 6.70
N LEU A 83 2.23 -0.63 5.68
CA LEU A 83 3.14 -1.79 5.79
C LEU A 83 4.55 -1.50 5.25
N GLN A 84 4.84 -0.25 4.92
CA GLN A 84 6.12 0.19 4.36
C GLN A 84 7.33 -0.12 5.25
N HIS A 85 8.52 -0.25 4.65
CA HIS A 85 9.76 -0.59 5.35
C HIS A 85 9.67 -1.92 6.12
N ASN A 86 9.40 -2.99 5.38
CA ASN A 86 9.40 -4.37 5.88
C ASN A 86 10.14 -5.29 4.88
N GLN A 87 10.00 -6.61 5.03
CA GLN A 87 10.55 -7.64 4.16
C GLN A 87 9.41 -8.48 3.52
N LEU A 88 8.25 -7.87 3.31
CA LEU A 88 7.08 -8.54 2.73
C LEU A 88 7.37 -8.90 1.27
N SER A 89 6.91 -10.07 0.85
CA SER A 89 7.21 -10.64 -0.47
C SER A 89 5.97 -11.26 -1.12
N GLY A 90 6.10 -11.66 -2.39
CA GLY A 90 4.95 -12.14 -3.18
C GLY A 90 4.09 -11.00 -3.72
N GLY A 91 2.91 -11.33 -4.24
CA GLY A 91 2.02 -10.37 -4.88
C GLY A 91 1.20 -9.53 -3.91
N ILE A 92 0.76 -8.36 -4.38
CA ILE A 92 -0.31 -7.60 -3.73
C ILE A 92 -1.63 -8.38 -3.92
N PRO A 93 -2.34 -8.77 -2.85
CA PRO A 93 -3.59 -9.51 -2.96
C PRO A 93 -4.66 -8.70 -3.68
N ALA A 94 -5.38 -9.34 -4.62
CA ALA A 94 -6.46 -8.70 -5.34
C ALA A 94 -7.63 -8.33 -4.41
N GLU A 95 -7.78 -9.04 -3.30
CA GLU A 95 -8.79 -8.86 -2.26
C GLU A 95 -8.69 -7.49 -1.58
N LEU A 96 -7.52 -6.83 -1.59
CA LEU A 96 -7.40 -5.45 -1.10
C LEU A 96 -8.30 -4.48 -1.87
N GLY A 97 -8.68 -4.81 -3.10
CA GLY A 97 -9.67 -4.07 -3.89
C GLY A 97 -11.08 -4.02 -3.27
N ALA A 98 -11.37 -4.85 -2.27
CA ALA A 98 -12.64 -4.83 -1.54
C ALA A 98 -12.71 -3.77 -0.41
N LEU A 99 -11.60 -3.08 -0.13
CA LEU A 99 -11.49 -2.12 0.97
C LEU A 99 -12.08 -0.75 0.58
N THR A 100 -13.40 -0.67 0.46
CA THR A 100 -14.09 0.51 -0.11
C THR A 100 -13.93 1.82 0.66
N ASN A 101 -13.47 1.78 1.91
CA ASN A 101 -13.21 2.97 2.74
C ASN A 101 -11.72 3.38 2.76
N LEU A 102 -10.85 2.63 2.07
CA LEU A 102 -9.41 2.87 2.12
C LEU A 102 -9.06 4.16 1.38
N GLN A 103 -8.26 5.00 2.04
CA GLN A 103 -7.76 6.28 1.52
C GLN A 103 -6.25 6.21 1.26
N GLY A 104 -5.52 5.44 2.07
CA GLY A 104 -4.08 5.30 1.97
C GLY A 104 -3.60 3.85 1.99
N LEU A 105 -2.85 3.47 0.95
CA LEU A 105 -2.19 2.17 0.84
C LEU A 105 -0.68 2.38 0.67
N PHE A 106 0.07 2.03 1.71
CA PHE A 106 1.51 2.28 1.78
C PHE A 106 2.28 0.96 1.92
N LEU A 107 2.85 0.50 0.82
CA LEU A 107 3.57 -0.78 0.73
C LEU A 107 5.03 -0.60 0.29
N SER A 108 5.53 0.62 0.29
CA SER A 108 6.88 0.93 -0.21
C SER A 108 7.99 0.30 0.63
N HIS A 109 9.18 0.17 0.04
CA HIS A 109 10.34 -0.47 0.69
C HIS A 109 10.02 -1.89 1.22
N ASN A 110 9.63 -2.77 0.30
CA ASN A 110 9.40 -4.19 0.55
C ASN A 110 10.03 -5.03 -0.59
N GLN A 111 9.68 -6.30 -0.68
CA GLN A 111 10.12 -7.25 -1.70
C GLN A 111 8.92 -7.79 -2.49
N LEU A 112 7.84 -6.99 -2.61
CA LEU A 112 6.63 -7.38 -3.31
C LEU A 112 6.92 -7.50 -4.81
N SER A 113 6.32 -8.49 -5.45
CA SER A 113 6.60 -8.85 -6.85
C SER A 113 5.34 -9.20 -7.63
N GLY A 114 5.48 -9.32 -8.95
CA GLY A 114 4.35 -9.57 -9.85
C GLY A 114 3.58 -8.30 -10.21
N GLY A 115 2.43 -8.50 -10.85
CA GLY A 115 1.59 -7.42 -11.37
C GLY A 115 0.86 -6.64 -10.29
N ILE A 116 0.63 -5.36 -10.56
CA ILE A 116 -0.26 -4.54 -9.75
C ILE A 116 -1.72 -4.97 -10.01
N PRO A 117 -2.53 -5.31 -8.99
CA PRO A 117 -3.89 -5.77 -9.20
C PRO A 117 -4.81 -4.69 -9.78
N ALA A 118 -5.48 -5.02 -10.89
CA ALA A 118 -6.54 -4.18 -11.45
C ALA A 118 -7.69 -3.95 -10.45
N SER A 119 -7.91 -4.88 -9.52
CA SER A 119 -8.95 -4.79 -8.49
C SER A 119 -8.78 -3.63 -7.53
N LEU A 120 -7.59 -3.02 -7.41
CA LEU A 120 -7.41 -1.79 -6.62
C LEU A 120 -8.29 -0.63 -7.13
N SER A 121 -8.75 -0.68 -8.39
CA SER A 121 -9.80 0.21 -8.92
C SER A 121 -11.14 0.13 -8.17
N GLY A 122 -11.37 -0.92 -7.38
CA GLY A 122 -12.53 -1.09 -6.50
C GLY A 122 -12.50 -0.24 -5.23
N ILE A 123 -11.46 0.57 -5.04
CA ILE A 123 -11.27 1.46 -3.89
C ILE A 123 -11.54 2.91 -4.36
N PRO A 124 -12.79 3.38 -4.37
CA PRO A 124 -13.13 4.66 -4.99
C PRO A 124 -12.50 5.86 -4.28
N GLY A 125 -12.25 5.76 -2.97
CA GLY A 125 -11.68 6.83 -2.15
C GLY A 125 -10.17 6.79 -1.97
N LEU A 126 -9.44 5.97 -2.74
CA LEU A 126 -7.99 5.86 -2.63
C LEU A 126 -7.31 7.16 -3.08
N GLN A 127 -6.57 7.80 -2.18
CA GLN A 127 -5.89 9.08 -2.41
C GLN A 127 -4.39 8.91 -2.56
N ASN A 128 -3.79 8.04 -1.74
CA ASN A 128 -2.35 7.83 -1.69
C ASN A 128 -2.03 6.35 -1.94
N LEU A 129 -1.20 6.08 -2.94
CA LEU A 129 -0.75 4.73 -3.28
C LEU A 129 0.77 4.70 -3.45
N TYR A 130 1.45 4.19 -2.44
CA TYR A 130 2.92 4.16 -2.39
C TYR A 130 3.41 2.73 -2.52
N LEU A 131 3.99 2.41 -3.67
CA LEU A 131 4.51 1.10 -4.03
C LEU A 131 5.99 1.14 -4.39
N GLU A 132 6.65 2.29 -4.22
CA GLU A 132 8.05 2.49 -4.58
C GLU A 132 9.01 1.55 -3.82
N HIS A 133 10.16 1.27 -4.41
CA HIS A 133 11.16 0.35 -3.85
C HIS A 133 10.59 -1.06 -3.58
N ASN A 134 10.11 -1.71 -4.64
CA ASN A 134 9.65 -3.10 -4.65
C ASN A 134 10.20 -3.81 -5.91
N GLN A 135 9.65 -4.97 -6.25
CA GLN A 135 9.97 -5.78 -7.43
C GLN A 135 8.73 -5.99 -8.31
N LEU A 136 7.78 -5.04 -8.28
CA LEU A 136 6.54 -5.10 -9.05
C LEU A 136 6.83 -4.99 -10.54
N SER A 137 6.09 -5.71 -11.37
CA SER A 137 6.34 -5.78 -12.80
C SER A 137 5.06 -5.73 -13.63
N GLY A 138 5.22 -5.55 -14.94
CA GLY A 138 4.08 -5.36 -15.86
C GLY A 138 3.60 -3.91 -15.89
N GLY A 139 2.44 -3.69 -16.50
CA GLY A 139 1.89 -2.36 -16.72
C GLY A 139 0.91 -1.90 -15.64
N ILE A 140 0.64 -0.59 -15.66
CA ILE A 140 -0.42 0.01 -14.85
C ILE A 140 -1.78 -0.41 -15.41
N PRO A 141 -2.68 -1.02 -14.61
CA PRO A 141 -3.98 -1.48 -15.10
C PRO A 141 -4.84 -0.34 -15.64
N VAL A 142 -5.47 -0.54 -16.79
CA VAL A 142 -6.38 0.45 -17.40
C VAL A 142 -7.62 0.70 -16.54
N GLU A 143 -8.00 -0.26 -15.70
CA GLU A 143 -9.09 -0.16 -14.73
C GLU A 143 -8.89 0.98 -13.72
N TRP A 144 -7.63 1.39 -13.47
CA TRP A 144 -7.31 2.48 -12.56
C TRP A 144 -7.81 3.85 -13.05
N LEU A 145 -8.27 3.97 -14.29
CA LEU A 145 -9.04 5.12 -14.76
C LEU A 145 -10.31 5.39 -13.91
N ALA A 146 -10.75 4.41 -13.10
CA ALA A 146 -11.84 4.56 -12.13
C ALA A 146 -11.42 5.24 -10.81
N LEU A 147 -10.12 5.36 -10.51
CA LEU A 147 -9.60 5.97 -9.27
C LEU A 147 -9.66 7.50 -9.34
N ARG A 148 -10.84 8.07 -9.07
CA ARG A 148 -11.09 9.51 -9.24
C ARG A 148 -10.46 10.38 -8.15
N ASP A 149 -10.22 9.81 -6.98
CA ASP A 149 -9.70 10.52 -5.81
C ASP A 149 -8.18 10.36 -5.65
N LEU A 150 -7.52 9.62 -6.54
CA LEU A 150 -6.07 9.37 -6.46
C LEU A 150 -5.31 10.66 -6.76
N VAL A 151 -4.45 11.07 -5.83
CA VAL A 151 -3.68 12.33 -5.92
C VAL A 151 -2.18 12.13 -5.90
N ASP A 152 -1.68 11.14 -5.16
CA ASP A 152 -0.24 10.84 -5.06
C ASP A 152 -0.01 9.35 -5.36
N LEU A 153 0.67 9.11 -6.47
CA LEU A 153 1.03 7.79 -6.95
C LEU A 153 2.55 7.65 -7.04
N ARG A 154 3.11 6.74 -6.25
CA ARG A 154 4.55 6.47 -6.22
C ARG A 154 4.83 5.03 -6.58
N LEU A 155 5.57 4.88 -7.66
CA LEU A 155 5.86 3.61 -8.33
C LEU A 155 7.35 3.46 -8.64
N ASN A 156 8.17 4.47 -8.34
CA ASN A 156 9.59 4.46 -8.66
C ASN A 156 10.33 3.27 -8.05
N ASP A 157 11.46 2.90 -8.65
CA ASP A 157 12.29 1.78 -8.20
C ASP A 157 11.51 0.45 -8.14
N ASN A 158 10.97 0.06 -9.30
CA ASN A 158 10.29 -1.22 -9.55
C ASN A 158 10.74 -1.76 -10.93
N GLN A 159 10.04 -2.77 -11.45
CA GLN A 159 10.25 -3.39 -12.77
C GLN A 159 9.01 -3.21 -13.67
N LEU A 160 8.28 -2.12 -13.47
CA LEU A 160 7.07 -1.80 -14.22
C LEU A 160 7.45 -1.35 -15.64
N SER A 161 6.51 -1.51 -16.57
CA SER A 161 6.73 -1.15 -17.98
C SER A 161 5.44 -0.73 -18.68
N GLY A 162 5.57 -0.16 -19.87
CA GLY A 162 4.46 0.36 -20.65
C GLY A 162 4.20 1.84 -20.39
N GLU A 163 3.08 2.34 -20.91
CA GLU A 163 2.66 3.72 -20.76
C GLU A 163 1.72 3.85 -19.57
N VAL A 164 1.97 4.83 -18.68
CA VAL A 164 0.98 5.22 -17.65
C VAL A 164 -0.23 5.80 -18.37
N PRO A 165 -1.46 5.27 -18.17
CA PRO A 165 -2.64 5.74 -18.87
C PRO A 165 -2.78 7.28 -18.75
N PRO A 166 -2.75 8.05 -19.86
CA PRO A 166 -2.69 9.51 -19.77
C PRO A 166 -3.82 10.16 -18.95
N PRO A 167 -5.09 9.69 -19.04
CA PRO A 167 -6.15 10.27 -18.22
C PRO A 167 -6.02 9.98 -16.73
N LEU A 168 -5.33 8.90 -16.34
CA LEU A 168 -4.98 8.66 -14.94
C LEU A 168 -3.92 9.67 -14.49
N ALA A 169 -2.82 9.77 -15.25
CA ALA A 169 -1.70 10.64 -14.91
C ALA A 169 -2.10 12.12 -14.83
N GLN A 170 -2.96 12.59 -15.73
CA GLN A 170 -3.45 13.97 -15.74
C GLN A 170 -4.19 14.37 -14.45
N GLY A 171 -4.78 13.42 -13.73
CA GLY A 171 -5.48 13.66 -12.47
C GLY A 171 -4.56 13.78 -11.26
N LEU A 172 -3.28 13.41 -11.39
CA LEU A 172 -2.36 13.31 -10.26
C LEU A 172 -1.69 14.64 -9.93
N VAL A 173 -1.58 14.90 -8.63
CA VAL A 173 -0.75 15.99 -8.10
C VAL A 173 0.71 15.56 -8.04
N THR A 174 0.95 14.29 -7.74
CA THR A 174 2.29 13.70 -7.70
C THR A 174 2.29 12.35 -8.39
N LEU A 175 3.22 12.19 -9.32
CA LEU A 175 3.53 10.93 -9.98
C LEU A 175 5.03 10.71 -9.92
N MET A 176 5.45 9.61 -9.30
CA MET A 176 6.85 9.19 -9.26
C MET A 176 6.99 7.83 -9.94
N ILE A 177 7.55 7.79 -11.14
CA ILE A 177 7.71 6.54 -11.92
C ILE A 177 9.17 6.20 -12.27
N GLY A 178 10.12 7.05 -11.88
CA GLY A 178 11.54 6.88 -12.21
C GLY A 178 12.09 5.51 -11.79
N ASN A 179 13.20 5.09 -12.41
CA ASN A 179 13.82 3.79 -12.15
C ASN A 179 12.87 2.59 -12.37
N ASN A 180 12.05 2.65 -13.42
CA ASN A 180 11.30 1.52 -13.97
C ASN A 180 11.69 1.37 -15.44
N GLU A 181 12.42 0.30 -15.79
CA GLU A 181 12.89 0.11 -17.17
C GLU A 181 11.71 -0.10 -18.12
N GLY A 182 11.44 0.91 -18.95
CA GLY A 182 10.37 0.89 -19.94
C GLY A 182 9.00 1.35 -19.44
N LEU A 183 8.88 1.92 -18.23
CA LEU A 183 7.68 2.67 -17.82
C LEU A 183 7.84 4.14 -18.21
N CYS A 184 6.83 4.68 -18.88
CA CYS A 184 6.88 6.04 -19.40
C CYS A 184 5.52 6.75 -19.31
N VAL A 185 5.52 8.07 -19.53
CA VAL A 185 4.34 8.92 -19.64
C VAL A 185 4.26 9.54 -21.04
N SER A 186 3.03 9.78 -21.51
CA SER A 186 2.81 10.50 -22.77
C SER A 186 3.42 11.90 -22.73
N THR A 187 4.04 12.32 -23.84
CA THR A 187 4.58 13.67 -24.04
C THR A 187 3.51 14.75 -24.00
N ASP A 188 2.23 14.41 -24.19
CA ASP A 188 1.11 15.35 -24.06
C ASP A 188 0.91 15.83 -22.61
N LEU A 189 1.60 15.22 -21.65
CA LEU A 189 1.60 15.58 -20.23
C LEU A 189 2.81 16.43 -19.83
N ALA A 190 3.58 16.97 -20.79
CA ALA A 190 4.78 17.78 -20.51
C ALA A 190 4.51 19.02 -19.64
N ASP A 191 3.27 19.53 -19.64
CA ASP A 191 2.87 20.68 -18.82
C ASP A 191 2.57 20.31 -17.35
N GLN A 192 2.59 19.01 -16.99
CA GLN A 192 2.31 18.56 -15.62
C GLN A 192 3.48 18.85 -14.68
N PRO A 193 3.23 19.25 -13.41
CA PRO A 193 4.28 19.70 -12.49
C PRO A 193 5.25 18.58 -12.06
N TRP A 194 4.84 17.33 -12.18
CA TRP A 194 5.64 16.15 -11.87
C TRP A 194 6.38 15.58 -13.09
N TYR A 195 6.16 16.12 -14.30
CA TYR A 195 6.73 15.60 -15.53
C TYR A 195 8.25 15.82 -15.59
N SER A 196 8.95 14.87 -16.22
CA SER A 196 10.37 14.95 -16.55
C SER A 196 10.62 14.28 -17.89
N ASP A 197 11.47 14.89 -18.74
CA ASP A 197 11.78 14.37 -20.09
C ASP A 197 12.31 12.93 -20.05
N ASP A 198 13.07 12.56 -19.01
CA ASP A 198 13.60 11.21 -18.80
C ASP A 198 12.50 10.13 -18.62
N MET A 199 11.23 10.54 -18.49
CA MET A 199 10.07 9.66 -18.35
C MET A 199 9.22 9.58 -19.62
N ALA A 200 9.56 10.27 -20.70
CA ALA A 200 8.74 10.35 -21.91
C ALA A 200 8.68 9.01 -22.67
N CYS A 201 7.50 8.67 -23.21
CA CYS A 201 7.38 7.52 -24.11
C CYS A 201 7.97 7.82 -25.49
N GLY A 202 8.78 6.89 -26.02
CA GLY A 202 9.24 6.92 -27.42
C GLY A 202 10.59 7.59 -27.69
N GLU A 203 11.43 7.76 -26.67
CA GLU A 203 12.85 8.09 -26.84
C GLU A 203 13.73 6.87 -27.15
#